data_AF-A0AAE2SFV4-F1
#
_entry.id   AF-A0AAE2SFV4-F1
#
_cell.length_a   1.000
_cell.length_b   1.000
_cell.length_c   1.000
_cell.angle_alpha   90.00
_cell.angle_beta   90.00
_cell.angle_gamma   90.00
#
_symmetry.space_group_name_H-M   'P 1'
#
loop_
_entity.id
_entity.type
_entity.pdbx_description
1 polymer ?
#
loop_
_entity_poly.entity_id
_entity_poly.type
_entity_poly.pdbx_seq_one_letter_code
_entity_poly.pdbx_strand_id
1 'polypeptide(L)'
;MIKYFAGTMVLGCAQVVMAGGATCDTTAAACADKTECAAGACDVASVAEGQELHTYVVTGMTCGGCSGAVTKSVASVEGVTVKKVCHESGTATVVFDPSKVKASDVQAAIAKGKFAVTAERFTVPVSGMTCSSCSGKVTKALGSLEGVTVKTVCHESGKAVVDVDTSKSNRAAVVKAITATGFKAS
;
A
#
# COMPACT_ATOMS: atom_id res chain seq x y z
N MET A 1 -15.53 34.07 58.77
CA MET A 1 -14.40 34.99 58.56
C MET A 1 -13.37 34.31 57.66
N ILE A 2 -13.00 34.97 56.54
CA ILE A 2 -11.66 34.96 55.88
C ILE A 2 -11.28 33.61 55.19
N LYS A 3 -11.42 33.39 53.87
CA LYS A 3 -10.75 33.99 52.67
C LYS A 3 -9.31 33.48 52.47
N TYR A 4 -9.02 32.80 51.34
CA TYR A 4 -7.78 32.80 50.50
C TYR A 4 -7.78 31.52 49.59
N PHE A 5 -7.99 31.59 48.27
CA PHE A 5 -7.14 31.99 47.13
C PHE A 5 -6.13 30.94 46.62
N ALA A 6 -6.35 30.52 45.36
CA ALA A 6 -5.42 30.30 44.24
C ALA A 6 -4.14 29.45 44.39
N GLY A 7 -3.86 28.63 43.36
CA GLY A 7 -2.48 28.28 43.02
C GLY A 7 -2.30 26.91 42.35
N THR A 8 -2.37 26.92 41.02
CA THR A 8 -1.50 26.19 40.08
C THR A 8 -0.55 25.14 40.66
N MET A 9 -0.69 23.87 40.24
CA MET A 9 0.49 23.04 40.00
C MET A 9 0.20 21.88 39.05
N VAL A 10 0.86 21.96 37.89
CA VAL A 10 1.14 20.86 36.98
C VAL A 10 1.77 19.71 37.77
N LEU A 11 1.04 18.60 37.87
CA LEU A 11 1.56 17.25 38.11
C LEU A 11 1.41 16.56 36.74
N GLY A 12 2.48 16.24 36.03
CA GLY A 12 3.48 15.31 36.52
C GLY A 12 2.91 13.90 36.39
N CYS A 13 2.83 13.38 35.17
CA CYS A 13 2.63 11.95 34.95
C CYS A 13 3.66 11.45 33.93
N ALA A 14 4.70 10.88 34.51
CA ALA A 14 5.46 9.74 34.05
C ALA A 14 5.30 9.36 32.57
N GLN A 15 6.39 9.56 31.83
CA GLN A 15 6.61 8.93 30.55
C GLN A 15 6.78 7.42 30.79
N VAL A 16 5.77 6.64 30.42
CA VAL A 16 5.89 5.20 30.23
C VAL A 16 5.89 4.94 28.73
N VAL A 17 7.09 4.66 28.23
CA VAL A 17 7.29 3.90 27.00
C VAL A 17 6.86 2.48 27.28
N MET A 18 5.92 1.92 26.51
CA MET A 18 5.97 0.56 25.95
C MET A 18 4.89 0.35 24.89
N ALA A 19 5.36 0.00 23.68
CA ALA A 19 4.86 -0.99 22.73
C ALA A 19 3.34 -1.19 22.48
N GLY A 20 2.96 -1.00 21.21
CA GLY A 20 2.22 -2.00 20.43
C GLY A 20 0.76 -2.24 20.81
N GLY A 21 -0.16 -1.66 20.03
CA GLY A 21 -1.58 -2.01 20.11
C GLY A 21 -2.41 -1.20 19.14
N ALA A 22 -2.45 -1.63 17.88
CA ALA A 22 -3.51 -1.22 16.98
C ALA A 22 -4.84 -1.76 17.52
N THR A 23 -5.68 -0.89 18.07
CA THR A 23 -7.10 -1.17 18.20
C THR A 23 -7.84 -0.28 17.23
N CYS A 24 -8.41 -0.91 16.22
CA CYS A 24 -9.47 -0.32 15.41
C CYS A 24 -10.66 0.00 16.32
N ASP A 25 -11.12 1.24 16.31
CA ASP A 25 -12.52 1.51 16.67
C ASP A 25 -13.13 2.41 15.59
N THR A 26 -14.29 1.97 15.14
CA THR A 26 -14.99 2.49 13.98
C THR A 26 -15.98 3.52 14.48
N THR A 27 -15.76 4.81 14.24
CA THR A 27 -16.85 5.78 14.17
C THR A 27 -16.52 6.83 13.12
N ALA A 28 -17.42 6.94 12.15
CA ALA A 28 -17.38 7.89 11.06
C ALA A 28 -17.36 9.33 11.59
N ALA A 29 -16.22 10.01 11.48
CA ALA A 29 -16.06 11.46 11.38
C ALA A 29 -14.56 11.82 11.33
N ALA A 30 -13.92 11.63 10.18
CA ALA A 30 -12.61 12.24 9.92
C ALA A 30 -12.43 12.51 8.43
N CYS A 31 -13.41 13.21 7.85
CA CYS A 31 -13.12 14.10 6.73
C CYS A 31 -12.97 15.51 7.32
N ALA A 32 -11.82 16.13 7.06
CA ALA A 32 -11.37 17.46 7.48
C ALA A 32 -10.64 17.54 8.83
N ASP A 33 -9.36 17.17 8.85
CA ASP A 33 -8.36 18.07 9.46
C ASP A 33 -7.10 18.13 8.59
N LYS A 34 -6.76 19.35 8.17
CA LYS A 34 -5.52 19.67 7.46
C LYS A 34 -4.41 19.81 8.50
N THR A 35 -3.95 18.70 9.06
CA THR A 35 -2.65 18.49 9.74
C THR A 35 -2.70 17.01 10.10
N GLU A 36 -2.39 16.08 9.20
CA GLU A 36 -1.02 15.77 8.85
C GLU A 36 -0.99 15.02 7.50
N CYS A 37 -1.15 15.78 6.42
CA CYS A 37 -0.29 15.55 5.26
C CYS A 37 1.15 15.86 5.67
N ALA A 38 1.72 15.05 6.57
CA ALA A 38 3.14 14.95 6.71
C ALA A 38 3.62 14.17 5.49
N ALA A 39 4.06 14.90 4.46
CA ALA A 39 5.16 14.43 3.65
C ALA A 39 6.35 14.26 4.61
N GLY A 40 6.44 13.08 5.22
CA GLY A 40 7.46 12.77 6.21
C GLY A 40 7.46 11.28 6.44
N ALA A 41 8.55 10.65 6.02
CA ALA A 41 8.87 9.24 6.18
C ALA A 41 8.09 8.25 5.31
N CYS A 42 8.77 7.13 5.16
CA CYS A 42 8.62 6.15 4.12
C CYS A 42 7.63 5.06 4.52
N ASP A 43 6.42 5.42 4.88
CA ASP A 43 5.39 4.51 5.40
C ASP A 43 4.69 3.74 4.28
N VAL A 44 5.48 3.03 3.49
CA VAL A 44 4.99 1.95 2.66
C VAL A 44 4.61 0.81 3.59
N ALA A 45 3.30 0.70 3.84
CA ALA A 45 2.61 -0.30 4.65
C ALA A 45 3.51 -1.49 5.01
N SER A 46 3.93 -1.56 6.29
CA SER A 46 4.64 -2.71 6.83
C SER A 46 3.70 -3.92 6.84
N VAL A 47 3.77 -4.71 5.77
CA VAL A 47 3.25 -6.08 5.79
C VAL A 47 4.18 -6.94 6.63
N ALA A 48 3.59 -7.88 7.39
CA ALA A 48 4.31 -8.85 8.19
C ALA A 48 5.34 -9.61 7.32
N GLU A 49 6.51 -9.90 7.89
CA GLU A 49 7.63 -10.53 7.19
C GLU A 49 7.19 -11.77 6.41
N GLY A 50 7.40 -11.77 5.09
CA GLY A 50 7.07 -12.88 4.20
C GLY A 50 5.88 -12.66 3.27
N GLN A 51 5.07 -11.61 3.47
CA GLN A 51 3.89 -11.34 2.66
C GLN A 51 4.06 -10.09 1.77
N GLU A 52 3.55 -10.15 0.54
CA GLU A 52 3.61 -9.07 -0.44
C GLU A 52 2.25 -8.38 -0.55
N LEU A 53 2.22 -7.04 -0.44
CA LEU A 53 1.01 -6.25 -0.59
C LEU A 53 0.83 -5.83 -2.04
N HIS A 54 -0.29 -6.23 -2.63
CA HIS A 54 -0.71 -5.82 -3.97
C HIS A 54 -2.09 -5.17 -3.89
N THR A 55 -2.26 -4.08 -4.61
CA THR A 55 -3.55 -3.42 -4.81
C THR A 55 -3.95 -3.54 -6.27
N TYR A 56 -5.05 -4.23 -6.54
CA TYR A 56 -5.59 -4.41 -7.88
C TYR A 56 -6.67 -3.37 -8.14
N VAL A 57 -6.58 -2.69 -9.28
CA VAL A 57 -7.65 -1.83 -9.80
C VAL A 57 -8.53 -2.69 -10.67
N VAL A 58 -9.79 -2.82 -10.25
CA VAL A 58 -10.76 -3.73 -10.84
C VAL A 58 -11.92 -2.92 -11.42
N THR A 59 -12.22 -3.16 -12.69
CA THR A 59 -13.39 -2.60 -13.37
C THR A 59 -14.59 -3.54 -13.21
N GLY A 60 -15.77 -2.96 -13.04
CA GLY A 60 -17.03 -3.71 -12.85
C GLY A 60 -17.48 -3.87 -11.39
N MET A 61 -16.74 -3.34 -10.41
CA MET A 61 -17.21 -3.27 -9.01
C MET A 61 -18.18 -2.09 -8.82
N THR A 62 -19.41 -2.21 -9.34
CA THR A 62 -20.42 -1.15 -9.29
C THR A 62 -21.37 -1.24 -8.09
N CYS A 63 -21.27 -2.30 -7.29
CA CYS A 63 -22.16 -2.53 -6.14
C CYS A 63 -21.40 -3.15 -4.97
N GLY A 64 -21.85 -2.90 -3.73
CA GLY A 64 -21.29 -3.52 -2.52
C GLY A 64 -21.38 -5.05 -2.51
N GLY A 65 -22.32 -5.65 -3.26
CA GLY A 65 -22.36 -7.09 -3.50
C GLY A 65 -21.20 -7.59 -4.37
N CYS A 66 -20.73 -6.79 -5.32
CA CYS A 66 -19.62 -7.12 -6.21
C CYS A 66 -18.28 -7.18 -5.45
N SER A 67 -18.03 -6.22 -4.55
CA SER A 67 -16.82 -6.24 -3.71
C SER A 67 -16.80 -7.44 -2.75
N GLY A 68 -17.96 -7.83 -2.23
CA GLY A 68 -18.10 -9.05 -1.42
C GLY A 68 -17.78 -10.33 -2.22
N ALA A 69 -18.26 -10.43 -3.46
CA ALA A 69 -17.98 -11.56 -4.35
C ALA A 69 -16.49 -11.67 -4.70
N VAL A 70 -15.82 -10.54 -5.00
CA VAL A 70 -14.37 -10.50 -5.22
C VAL A 70 -13.63 -10.95 -3.97
N THR A 71 -13.97 -10.38 -2.82
CA THR A 71 -13.32 -10.70 -1.54
C THR A 71 -13.42 -12.20 -1.25
N LYS A 72 -14.61 -12.79 -1.42
CA LYS A 72 -14.83 -14.23 -1.19
C LYS A 72 -14.07 -15.10 -2.18
N SER A 73 -14.00 -14.71 -3.46
CA SER A 73 -13.27 -15.45 -4.50
C SER A 73 -11.77 -15.42 -4.26
N VAL A 74 -11.24 -14.27 -3.84
CA VAL A 74 -9.80 -14.10 -3.56
C VAL A 74 -9.41 -14.73 -2.23
N ALA A 75 -10.25 -14.62 -1.20
CA ALA A 75 -10.03 -15.28 0.10
C ALA A 75 -10.15 -16.81 0.02
N SER A 76 -10.75 -17.35 -1.05
CA SER A 76 -10.79 -18.79 -1.31
C SER A 76 -9.45 -19.34 -1.83
N VAL A 77 -8.50 -18.49 -2.21
CA VAL A 77 -7.16 -18.90 -2.63
C VAL A 77 -6.29 -19.05 -1.38
N GLU A 78 -5.78 -20.26 -1.15
CA GLU A 78 -4.92 -20.54 0.00
C GLU A 78 -3.63 -19.72 -0.06
N GLY A 79 -3.37 -18.90 0.96
CA GLY A 79 -2.22 -17.99 1.01
C GLY A 79 -2.51 -16.54 0.57
N VAL A 80 -3.78 -16.16 0.36
CA VAL A 80 -4.19 -14.77 0.14
C VAL A 80 -5.06 -14.26 1.29
N THR A 81 -4.76 -13.06 1.76
CA THR A 81 -5.50 -12.32 2.78
C THR A 81 -5.98 -11.00 2.19
N VAL A 82 -7.29 -10.78 2.15
CA VAL A 82 -7.86 -9.51 1.68
C VAL A 82 -7.80 -8.49 2.82
N LYS A 83 -7.07 -7.37 2.63
CA LYS A 83 -6.95 -6.31 3.64
C LYS A 83 -8.06 -5.27 3.51
N LYS A 84 -8.31 -4.79 2.30
CA LYS A 84 -9.27 -3.70 2.04
C LYS A 84 -9.79 -3.76 0.63
N VAL A 85 -11.10 -3.67 0.45
CA VAL A 85 -11.73 -3.55 -0.87
C VAL A 85 -12.64 -2.32 -0.86
N CYS A 86 -12.39 -1.40 -1.77
CA CYS A 86 -13.16 -0.18 -1.97
C CYS A 86 -13.83 -0.24 -3.34
N HIS A 87 -15.16 -0.39 -3.34
CA HIS A 87 -15.96 -0.38 -4.57
C HIS A 87 -16.05 1.05 -5.15
N GLU A 88 -16.13 2.09 -4.32
CA GLU A 88 -16.12 3.49 -4.76
C GLU A 88 -14.88 3.87 -5.57
N SER A 89 -13.70 3.41 -5.13
CA SER A 89 -12.44 3.66 -5.83
C SER A 89 -12.05 2.56 -6.81
N GLY A 90 -12.82 1.47 -6.90
CA GLY A 90 -12.48 0.31 -7.73
C GLY A 90 -11.17 -0.39 -7.34
N THR A 91 -10.75 -0.34 -6.07
CA THR A 91 -9.46 -0.88 -5.62
C THR A 91 -9.62 -2.03 -4.63
N ALA A 92 -8.85 -3.10 -4.84
CA ALA A 92 -8.80 -4.28 -3.98
C ALA A 92 -7.37 -4.50 -3.50
N THR A 93 -7.11 -4.24 -2.23
CA THR A 93 -5.83 -4.46 -1.57
C THR A 93 -5.82 -5.83 -0.91
N VAL A 94 -4.87 -6.65 -1.36
CA VAL A 94 -4.70 -8.03 -0.93
C VAL A 94 -3.23 -8.24 -0.55
N VAL A 95 -3.03 -9.12 0.39
CA VAL A 95 -1.72 -9.51 0.89
C VAL A 95 -1.59 -11.00 0.64
N PHE A 96 -0.58 -11.42 -0.10
CA PHE A 96 -0.37 -12.82 -0.38
C PHE A 96 1.09 -13.19 -0.19
N ASP A 97 1.33 -14.47 0.09
CA ASP A 97 2.67 -15.01 0.21
C ASP A 97 3.22 -15.34 -1.20
N PRO A 98 4.25 -14.64 -1.72
CA PRO A 98 4.77 -14.85 -3.07
C PRO A 98 5.41 -16.24 -3.26
N SER A 99 5.67 -16.96 -2.16
CA SER A 99 6.16 -18.35 -2.17
C SER A 99 5.06 -19.37 -2.48
N LYS A 100 3.79 -19.02 -2.27
CA LYS A 100 2.64 -19.93 -2.42
C LYS A 100 1.68 -19.49 -3.52
N VAL A 101 1.54 -18.18 -3.72
CA VAL A 101 0.57 -17.60 -4.65
C VAL A 101 1.28 -16.62 -5.58
N LYS A 102 0.97 -16.68 -6.87
CA LYS A 102 1.46 -15.71 -7.87
C LYS A 102 0.39 -14.66 -8.14
N ALA A 103 0.80 -13.47 -8.58
CA ALA A 103 -0.13 -12.42 -9.02
C ALA A 103 -1.13 -12.94 -10.08
N SER A 104 -0.70 -13.84 -10.96
CA SER A 104 -1.57 -14.47 -11.96
C SER A 104 -2.71 -15.31 -11.37
N ASP A 105 -2.50 -15.97 -10.23
CA ASP A 105 -3.55 -16.76 -9.55
C ASP A 105 -4.61 -15.83 -8.94
N VAL A 106 -4.16 -14.70 -8.38
CA VAL A 106 -5.05 -13.65 -7.85
C VAL A 106 -5.87 -13.03 -8.98
N GLN A 107 -5.24 -12.69 -10.09
CA GLN A 107 -5.93 -12.17 -11.28
C GLN A 107 -6.94 -13.20 -11.82
N ALA A 108 -6.58 -14.49 -11.86
CA ALA A 108 -7.49 -15.55 -12.28
C ALA A 108 -8.68 -15.70 -11.32
N ALA A 109 -8.47 -15.56 -10.00
CA ALA A 109 -9.53 -15.56 -9.01
C ALA A 109 -10.50 -14.37 -9.19
N ILE A 110 -9.98 -13.19 -9.53
CA ILE A 110 -10.78 -12.00 -9.84
C ILE A 110 -11.57 -12.21 -11.14
N ALA A 111 -10.94 -12.78 -12.17
CA ALA A 111 -11.58 -13.09 -13.45
C ALA A 111 -12.73 -14.11 -13.31
N LYS A 112 -12.59 -15.11 -12.42
CA LYS A 112 -13.67 -16.03 -12.06
C LYS A 112 -14.89 -15.31 -11.47
N GLY A 113 -14.67 -14.20 -10.79
CA GLY A 113 -15.73 -13.32 -10.29
C GLY A 113 -16.44 -12.50 -11.39
N LYS A 114 -16.05 -12.64 -12.66
CA LYS A 114 -16.49 -11.80 -13.79
C LYS A 114 -16.05 -10.33 -13.68
N PHE A 115 -14.90 -10.10 -13.06
CA PHE A 115 -14.30 -8.77 -12.96
C PHE A 115 -12.98 -8.71 -13.73
N ALA A 116 -12.65 -7.53 -14.25
CA ALA A 116 -11.44 -7.32 -15.03
C ALA A 116 -10.46 -6.42 -14.27
N VAL A 117 -9.22 -6.89 -14.11
CA VAL A 117 -8.12 -6.10 -13.54
C VAL A 117 -7.52 -5.24 -14.65
N THR A 118 -7.60 -3.93 -14.52
CA THR A 118 -7.02 -2.99 -15.50
C THR A 118 -5.65 -2.48 -15.07
N ALA A 119 -5.42 -2.33 -13.76
CA ALA A 119 -4.12 -1.98 -13.24
C ALA A 119 -3.80 -2.78 -11.98
N GLU A 120 -2.52 -3.03 -11.77
CA GLU A 120 -1.95 -3.73 -10.65
C GLU A 120 -0.92 -2.82 -10.01
N ARG A 121 -1.14 -2.53 -8.73
CA ARG A 121 -0.22 -1.75 -7.92
C ARG A 121 0.52 -2.67 -6.98
N PHE A 122 1.83 -2.55 -6.96
CA PHE A 122 2.67 -3.35 -6.09
C PHE A 122 3.86 -2.57 -5.58
N THR A 123 4.41 -3.08 -4.48
CA THR A 123 5.63 -2.55 -3.90
C THR A 123 6.80 -3.35 -4.40
N VAL A 124 7.73 -2.68 -5.07
CA VAL A 124 9.00 -3.25 -5.50
C VAL A 124 10.07 -2.87 -4.49
N PRO A 125 10.65 -3.82 -3.75
CA PRO A 125 11.89 -3.59 -3.04
C PRO A 125 13.02 -3.33 -4.05
N VAL A 126 13.70 -2.19 -3.88
CA VAL A 126 14.83 -1.77 -4.70
C VAL A 126 16.05 -1.58 -3.83
N SER A 127 17.06 -2.42 -4.04
CA SER A 127 18.35 -2.30 -3.37
C SER A 127 19.28 -1.36 -4.13
N GLY A 128 20.03 -0.54 -3.38
CA GLY A 128 21.02 0.40 -3.91
C GLY A 128 20.54 1.85 -4.06
N MET A 129 19.30 2.18 -3.66
CA MET A 129 18.87 3.58 -3.56
C MET A 129 19.37 4.20 -2.25
N THR A 130 20.57 4.79 -2.27
CA THR A 130 21.21 5.35 -1.06
C THR A 130 21.08 6.87 -0.93
N CYS A 131 20.44 7.54 -1.90
CA CYS A 131 20.34 9.00 -1.95
C CYS A 131 19.03 9.43 -2.63
N SER A 132 18.53 10.62 -2.27
CA SER A 132 17.36 11.25 -2.91
C SER A 132 17.49 11.39 -4.43
N SER A 133 18.72 11.58 -4.94
CA SER A 133 18.99 11.60 -6.38
C SER A 133 18.81 10.24 -7.05
N CYS A 134 19.08 9.14 -6.33
CA CYS A 134 18.86 7.77 -6.82
C CYS A 134 17.37 7.47 -6.97
N SER A 135 16.54 7.83 -5.99
CA SER A 135 15.08 7.70 -6.11
C SER A 135 14.53 8.53 -7.27
N GLY A 136 15.07 9.72 -7.52
CA GLY A 136 14.67 10.55 -8.67
C GLY A 136 14.97 9.88 -10.01
N LYS A 137 16.12 9.21 -10.16
CA LYS A 137 16.47 8.46 -11.38
C LYS A 137 15.51 7.29 -11.62
N VAL A 138 15.21 6.52 -10.57
CA VAL A 138 14.28 5.38 -10.65
C VAL A 138 12.87 5.86 -11.02
N THR A 139 12.36 6.89 -10.34
CA THR A 139 11.07 7.51 -10.66
C THR A 139 11.00 7.96 -12.11
N LYS A 140 12.05 8.60 -12.63
CA LYS A 140 12.08 9.07 -14.02
C LYS A 140 12.12 7.92 -15.03
N ALA A 141 12.91 6.88 -14.76
CA ALA A 141 12.97 5.70 -15.62
C ALA A 141 11.65 4.95 -15.67
N LEU A 142 11.01 4.76 -14.51
CA LEU A 142 9.70 4.12 -14.40
C LEU A 142 8.58 4.95 -15.04
N GLY A 143 8.61 6.27 -14.84
CA GLY A 143 7.64 7.18 -15.48
C GLY A 143 7.84 7.33 -16.99
N SER A 144 8.95 6.85 -17.55
CA SER A 144 9.16 6.78 -19.00
C SER A 144 8.58 5.51 -19.63
N LEU A 145 8.16 4.52 -18.82
CA LEU A 145 7.52 3.32 -19.32
C LEU A 145 6.04 3.58 -19.61
N GLU A 146 5.59 3.20 -20.80
CA GLU A 146 4.18 3.25 -21.16
C GLU A 146 3.37 2.27 -20.30
N GLY A 147 2.29 2.78 -19.68
CA GLY A 147 1.44 1.97 -18.79
C GLY A 147 1.99 1.77 -17.38
N VAL A 148 3.01 2.53 -16.95
CA VAL A 148 3.49 2.52 -15.56
C VAL A 148 3.35 3.91 -14.95
N THR A 149 2.71 3.99 -13.79
CA THR A 149 2.55 5.22 -13.00
C THR A 149 3.27 5.07 -11.68
N VAL A 150 4.28 5.90 -11.43
CA VAL A 150 4.99 5.91 -10.15
C VAL A 150 4.13 6.63 -9.11
N LYS A 151 3.92 5.98 -7.96
CA LYS A 151 3.09 6.53 -6.89
C LYS A 151 3.96 7.06 -5.75
N THR A 152 4.88 6.23 -5.28
CA THR A 152 5.78 6.60 -4.19
C THR A 152 7.09 5.85 -4.38
N VAL A 153 8.21 6.53 -4.24
CA VAL A 153 9.53 5.88 -4.21
C VAL A 153 10.24 6.38 -2.99
N CYS A 154 10.60 5.46 -2.10
CA CYS A 154 11.39 5.80 -0.94
C CYS A 154 12.75 5.12 -0.98
N HIS A 155 13.80 5.95 -0.89
CA HIS A 155 15.17 5.50 -0.76
C HIS A 155 15.50 5.03 0.67
N GLU A 156 14.87 5.60 1.70
CA GLU A 156 15.08 5.21 3.11
C GLU A 156 14.61 3.78 3.40
N SER A 157 13.40 3.43 2.95
CA SER A 157 12.88 2.05 3.09
C SER A 157 13.27 1.13 1.93
N GLY A 158 13.94 1.65 0.89
CA GLY A 158 14.33 0.88 -0.29
C GLY A 158 13.14 0.27 -1.03
N LYS A 159 12.01 1.00 -1.11
CA LYS A 159 10.74 0.49 -1.66
C LYS A 159 10.13 1.47 -2.65
N ALA A 160 9.65 0.95 -3.77
CA ALA A 160 9.01 1.71 -4.82
C ALA A 160 7.59 1.18 -5.08
N VAL A 161 6.59 1.99 -4.83
CA VAL A 161 5.18 1.70 -5.13
C VAL A 161 4.88 2.21 -6.53
N VAL A 162 4.53 1.29 -7.41
CA VAL A 162 4.17 1.57 -8.80
C VAL A 162 2.81 1.00 -9.12
N ASP A 163 2.09 1.68 -9.99
CA ASP A 163 0.83 1.25 -10.59
C ASP A 163 1.15 0.83 -12.03
N VAL A 164 0.83 -0.40 -12.41
CA VAL A 164 1.13 -0.96 -13.72
C VAL A 164 -0.17 -1.36 -14.39
N ASP A 165 -0.43 -0.80 -15.55
CA ASP A 165 -1.57 -1.19 -16.37
C ASP A 165 -1.29 -2.57 -16.99
N THR A 166 -2.12 -3.55 -16.66
CA THR A 166 -1.94 -4.95 -17.07
C THR A 166 -2.09 -5.16 -18.57
N SER A 167 -2.64 -4.17 -19.30
CA SER A 167 -2.81 -4.24 -20.76
C SER A 167 -1.60 -3.71 -21.51
N LYS A 168 -0.74 -2.91 -20.87
CA LYS A 168 0.39 -2.22 -21.52
C LYS A 168 1.75 -2.62 -20.98
N SER A 169 1.83 -3.01 -19.71
CA SER A 169 3.10 -3.32 -19.05
C SER A 169 2.94 -4.43 -18.00
N ASN A 170 4.06 -4.94 -17.50
CA ASN A 170 4.07 -5.99 -16.49
C ASN A 170 5.20 -5.78 -15.47
N ARG A 171 5.16 -6.55 -14.37
CA ARG A 171 6.18 -6.52 -13.32
C ARG A 171 7.60 -6.73 -13.86
N ALA A 172 7.77 -7.60 -14.84
CA ALA A 172 9.08 -7.87 -15.45
C ALA A 172 9.65 -6.63 -16.16
N ALA A 173 8.82 -5.86 -16.87
CA ALA A 173 9.22 -4.62 -17.53
C ALA A 173 9.65 -3.55 -16.52
N VAL A 174 8.91 -3.42 -15.40
CA VAL A 174 9.27 -2.54 -14.29
C VAL A 174 10.63 -2.91 -13.70
N VAL A 175 10.83 -4.17 -13.34
CA VAL A 175 12.12 -4.66 -12.80
C VAL A 175 13.25 -4.45 -13.82
N LYS A 176 12.98 -4.68 -15.11
CA LYS A 176 13.96 -4.45 -16.19
C LYS A 176 14.34 -2.97 -16.32
N ALA A 177 13.38 -2.05 -16.20
CA ALA A 177 13.68 -0.62 -16.23
C ALA A 177 14.50 -0.18 -15.01
N ILE A 178 14.19 -0.70 -13.82
CA ILE A 178 14.97 -0.40 -12.60
C ILE A 178 16.39 -0.94 -12.73
N THR A 179 16.55 -2.18 -13.20
CA THR A 179 17.87 -2.79 -13.41
C THR A 179 18.69 -2.09 -14.50
N ALA A 180 18.05 -1.55 -15.54
CA ALA A 180 18.71 -0.73 -16.56
C ALA A 180 19.30 0.57 -16.01
N THR A 181 18.77 1.10 -14.90
CA THR A 181 19.35 2.27 -14.22
C THR A 181 20.52 1.94 -13.29
N GLY A 182 20.84 0.65 -13.13
CA GLY A 182 21.95 0.15 -12.30
C GLY A 182 21.55 -0.30 -10.89
N PHE A 183 20.28 -0.19 -10.49
CA PHE A 183 19.78 -0.66 -9.19
C PHE A 183 19.30 -2.11 -9.26
N LYS A 184 19.15 -2.78 -8.11
CA LYS A 184 18.59 -4.14 -8.04
C LYS A 184 17.14 -4.04 -7.59
N ALA A 185 16.23 -4.70 -8.30
CA ALA A 185 14.82 -4.77 -7.94
C ALA A 185 14.37 -6.24 -7.95
N SER A 186 13.56 -6.64 -6.97
CA SER A 186 13.10 -8.02 -6.82
C SER A 186 11.61 -8.11 -6.63
#